data_AF-A0A925VX89-F1
#
_entry.id   AF-A0A925VX89-F1
#
_cell.length_a   1.000
_cell.length_b   1.000
_cell.length_c   1.000
_cell.angle_alpha   90.00
_cell.angle_beta   90.00
_cell.angle_gamma   90.00
#
_symmetry.space_group_name_H-M   'P 1'
#
loop_
_entity.id
_entity.type
_entity.pdbx_description
1 polymer ?
#
loop_
_entity_poly.entity_id
_entity_poly.type
_entity_poly.pdbx_seq_one_letter_code
_entity_poly.pdbx_strand_id
1 'polypeptide(L)'
;MAGTRAKSSSSALLDEPVGPQSPVTYADALARTAYETCRQHERLSRLNGLGVLHAELEAAHALVDTCDLALAECVTTYEKKCGKALVSDNAEVHSKANTLWLSARDYLRRHSIAEKASRQLTQHDAEKLNDLQMEYELMASALLALKQATAAYGALRPEYK
;
A
#
# COMPACT_ATOMS: atom_id res chain seq x y z
N MET A 1 6.20 -44.17 8.10
CA MET A 1 6.16 -43.17 9.18
C MET A 1 5.66 -41.86 8.60
N ALA A 2 4.43 -41.49 8.93
CA ALA A 2 3.78 -40.28 8.43
C ALA A 2 4.07 -39.11 9.40
N GLY A 3 4.76 -38.08 8.91
CA GLY A 3 5.01 -36.85 9.65
C GLY A 3 3.84 -35.89 9.45
N THR A 4 3.00 -35.74 10.46
CA THR A 4 1.90 -34.78 10.51
C THR A 4 2.48 -33.36 10.61
N ARG A 5 2.33 -32.55 9.56
CA ARG A 5 2.60 -31.10 9.60
C ARG A 5 1.64 -30.44 10.58
N ALA A 6 2.16 -29.93 11.69
CA ALA A 6 1.43 -29.04 12.58
C ALA A 6 1.00 -27.79 11.80
N LYS A 7 -0.32 -27.53 11.75
CA LYS A 7 -0.87 -26.26 11.26
C LYS A 7 -0.49 -25.17 12.26
N SER A 8 0.22 -24.15 11.78
CA SER A 8 0.60 -22.98 12.57
C SER A 8 -0.65 -22.25 13.08
N SER A 9 -0.88 -22.34 14.40
CA SER A 9 -1.96 -21.68 15.15
C SER A 9 -1.71 -20.19 15.42
N SER A 10 -0.73 -19.58 14.76
CA SER A 10 -0.29 -18.21 15.00
C SER A 10 -1.17 -17.13 14.36
N SER A 11 -2.03 -17.46 13.39
CA SER A 11 -2.86 -16.47 12.69
C SER A 11 -4.07 -16.00 13.50
N ALA A 12 -4.53 -16.77 14.49
CA ALA A 12 -5.77 -16.48 15.22
C ALA A 12 -5.60 -15.48 16.38
N LEU A 13 -4.36 -15.23 16.83
CA LEU A 13 -4.09 -14.34 17.98
C LEU A 13 -3.85 -12.87 17.58
N LEU A 14 -3.73 -12.58 16.28
CA LEU A 14 -3.41 -11.23 15.78
C LEU A 14 -4.64 -10.47 15.25
N ASP A 15 -5.80 -11.12 15.18
CA ASP A 15 -7.01 -10.58 14.53
C ASP A 15 -8.07 -10.10 15.53
N GLU A 16 -7.76 -10.05 16.84
CA GLU A 16 -8.67 -9.47 17.82
C GLU A 16 -8.58 -7.93 17.78
N PRO A 17 -9.65 -7.22 17.35
CA PRO A 17 -9.68 -5.78 17.43
C PRO A 17 -9.69 -5.36 18.90
N VAL A 18 -8.69 -4.55 19.30
CA VAL A 18 -8.67 -3.89 20.60
C VAL A 18 -9.79 -2.84 20.65
N GLY A 19 -10.99 -3.25 21.07
CA GLY A 19 -12.13 -2.37 21.35
C GLY A 19 -13.09 -2.08 20.18
N PRO A 20 -14.16 -1.28 20.43
CA PRO A 20 -15.16 -0.93 19.42
C PRO A 20 -14.52 -0.09 18.30
N GLN A 21 -14.36 -0.69 17.13
CA GLN A 21 -13.73 -0.03 15.99
C GLN A 21 -14.70 0.90 15.26
N SER A 22 -14.43 2.19 15.33
CA SER A 22 -15.14 3.20 14.54
C SER A 22 -14.60 3.21 13.10
N PRO A 23 -15.36 3.69 12.10
CA PRO A 23 -14.87 3.85 10.73
C PRO A 23 -13.53 4.63 10.63
N VAL A 24 -13.29 5.52 11.61
CA VAL A 24 -12.07 6.31 11.73
C VAL A 24 -10.85 5.45 12.08
N THR A 25 -10.98 4.40 12.90
CA THR A 25 -9.83 3.55 13.25
C THR A 25 -9.29 2.80 12.03
N TYR A 26 -10.17 2.42 11.11
CA TYR A 26 -9.79 1.81 9.83
C TYR A 26 -9.15 2.83 8.88
N ALA A 27 -9.64 4.07 8.87
CA ALA A 27 -9.02 5.15 8.11
C ALA A 27 -7.61 5.49 8.64
N ASP A 28 -7.43 5.51 9.97
CA ASP A 28 -6.14 5.76 10.61
C ASP A 28 -5.15 4.61 10.39
N ALA A 29 -5.63 3.35 10.39
CA ALA A 29 -4.82 2.20 9.99
C ALA A 29 -4.37 2.31 8.53
N LEU A 30 -5.31 2.62 7.61
CA LEU A 30 -5.00 2.82 6.20
C LEU A 30 -3.99 3.94 5.98
N ALA A 31 -4.13 5.06 6.68
CA ALA A 31 -3.21 6.21 6.58
C ALA A 31 -1.80 5.89 7.07
N ARG A 32 -1.67 5.16 8.19
CA ARG A 32 -0.36 4.73 8.69
C ARG A 32 0.33 3.78 7.71
N THR A 33 -0.41 2.82 7.17
CA THR A 33 0.14 1.88 6.19
C THR A 33 0.52 2.59 4.89
N ALA A 34 -0.34 3.48 4.37
CA ALA A 34 -0.04 4.27 3.18
C ALA A 34 1.19 5.16 3.34
N TYR A 35 1.36 5.79 4.51
CA TYR A 35 2.55 6.56 4.84
C TYR A 35 3.82 5.71 4.80
N GLU A 36 3.79 4.54 5.43
CA GLU A 36 4.94 3.65 5.46
C GLU A 36 5.27 3.09 4.06
N THR A 37 4.26 2.76 3.24
CA THR A 37 4.44 2.41 1.82
C THR A 37 5.20 3.52 1.10
N CYS A 38 4.71 4.77 1.15
CA CYS A 38 5.39 5.90 0.49
C CYS A 38 6.84 6.06 0.98
N ARG A 39 7.08 5.92 2.29
CA ARG A 39 8.41 6.03 2.89
C ARG A 39 9.36 4.94 2.39
N GLN A 40 8.89 3.69 2.27
CA GLN A 40 9.73 2.59 1.79
C GLN A 40 10.06 2.75 0.30
N HIS A 41 9.13 3.26 -0.53
CA HIS A 41 9.45 3.60 -1.93
C HIS A 41 10.51 4.70 -2.04
N GLU A 42 10.44 5.75 -1.21
CA GLU A 42 11.47 6.80 -1.18
C GLU A 42 12.82 6.27 -0.70
N ARG A 43 12.81 5.35 0.27
CA ARG A 43 14.03 4.67 0.72
C ARG A 43 14.64 3.84 -0.41
N LEU A 44 13.84 3.02 -1.11
CA LEU A 44 14.29 2.20 -2.24
C LEU A 44 14.87 3.07 -3.36
N SER A 45 14.19 4.16 -3.73
CA SER A 45 14.67 5.12 -4.74
C SER A 45 16.03 5.71 -4.38
N ARG A 46 16.22 6.10 -3.10
CA ARG A 46 17.52 6.60 -2.61
C ARG A 46 18.61 5.54 -2.66
N LEU A 47 18.32 4.30 -2.27
CA LEU A 47 19.30 3.20 -2.30
C LEU A 47 19.74 2.88 -3.74
N ASN A 48 18.81 2.92 -4.70
CA ASN A 48 19.14 2.78 -6.12
C ASN A 48 20.10 3.87 -6.60
N GLY A 49 19.94 5.12 -6.13
CA GLY A 49 20.84 6.22 -6.48
C GLY A 49 22.24 6.11 -5.87
N LEU A 50 22.39 5.39 -4.75
CA LEU A 50 23.67 5.24 -4.03
C LEU A 50 24.51 4.06 -4.53
N GLY A 51 23.95 3.18 -5.37
CA GLY A 51 24.68 1.99 -5.86
C GLY A 51 25.05 1.02 -4.74
N VAL A 52 24.15 0.83 -3.77
CA VAL A 52 24.40 -0.04 -2.60
C VAL A 52 24.54 -1.52 -2.97
N LEU A 53 24.98 -2.33 -2.00
CA LEU A 53 25.14 -3.77 -2.19
C LEU A 53 23.81 -4.43 -2.59
N HIS A 54 23.90 -5.46 -3.44
CA HIS A 54 22.71 -6.16 -3.94
C HIS A 54 21.81 -6.70 -2.82
N ALA A 55 22.40 -7.27 -1.76
CA ALA A 55 21.64 -7.77 -0.61
C ALA A 55 20.84 -6.66 0.11
N GLU A 56 21.35 -5.42 0.11
CA GLU A 56 20.63 -4.28 0.70
C GLU A 56 19.47 -3.83 -0.20
N LEU A 57 19.65 -3.87 -1.53
CA LEU A 57 18.58 -3.62 -2.48
C LEU A 57 17.49 -4.68 -2.39
N GLU A 58 17.84 -5.97 -2.34
CA GLU A 58 16.89 -7.07 -2.18
C GLU A 58 16.08 -6.92 -0.89
N ALA A 59 16.74 -6.59 0.23
CA ALA A 59 16.04 -6.34 1.49
C ALA A 59 15.10 -5.13 1.41
N ALA A 60 15.48 -4.06 0.70
CA ALA A 60 14.62 -2.91 0.49
C ALA A 60 13.40 -3.22 -0.39
N HIS A 61 13.58 -4.02 -1.45
CA HIS A 61 12.48 -4.51 -2.28
C HIS A 61 11.50 -5.36 -1.47
N ALA A 62 11.99 -6.31 -0.67
CA ALA A 62 11.13 -7.14 0.17
C ALA A 62 10.29 -6.30 1.17
N LEU A 63 10.86 -5.21 1.70
CA LEU A 63 10.12 -4.30 2.58
C LEU A 63 9.00 -3.56 1.84
N VAL A 64 9.25 -3.09 0.61
CA VAL A 64 8.22 -2.48 -0.23
C VAL A 64 7.09 -3.48 -0.50
N ASP A 65 7.41 -4.71 -0.89
CA ASP A 65 6.43 -5.76 -1.14
C ASP A 65 5.55 -6.04 0.09
N THR A 66 6.16 -6.11 1.28
CA THR A 66 5.40 -6.31 2.53
C THR A 66 4.48 -5.13 2.85
N CYS A 67 4.90 -3.89 2.57
CA CYS A 67 4.07 -2.72 2.77
C CYS A 67 2.89 -2.68 1.79
N ASP A 68 3.12 -3.07 0.53
CA ASP A 68 2.07 -3.14 -0.49
C ASP A 68 1.02 -4.21 -0.18
N LEU A 69 1.45 -5.36 0.35
CA LEU A 69 0.53 -6.39 0.85
C LEU A 69 -0.32 -5.86 2.02
N ALA A 70 0.31 -5.24 3.02
CA ALA A 70 -0.40 -4.64 4.14
C ALA A 70 -1.37 -3.53 3.69
N LEU A 71 -0.99 -2.73 2.68
CA LEU A 71 -1.84 -1.69 2.12
C LEU A 71 -3.08 -2.28 1.45
N ALA A 72 -2.93 -3.38 0.70
CA ALA A 72 -4.05 -4.10 0.09
C ALA A 72 -5.02 -4.64 1.14
N GLU A 73 -4.52 -5.23 2.23
CA GLU A 73 -5.35 -5.68 3.35
C GLU A 73 -6.11 -4.53 4.02
N CYS A 74 -5.45 -3.40 4.27
CA CYS A 74 -6.08 -2.20 4.85
C CYS A 74 -7.18 -1.64 3.94
N VAL A 75 -6.94 -1.59 2.62
CA VAL A 75 -7.91 -1.14 1.62
C VAL A 75 -9.16 -2.01 1.61
N THR A 76 -9.00 -3.35 1.61
CA THR A 76 -10.14 -4.27 1.62
C THR A 76 -10.93 -4.21 2.93
N THR A 77 -10.23 -4.00 4.05
CA THR A 77 -10.85 -3.87 5.37
C THR A 77 -11.65 -2.58 5.47
N TYR A 78 -11.07 -1.46 5.01
CA TYR A 78 -11.75 -0.17 4.93
C TYR A 78 -13.01 -0.25 4.05
N GLU A 79 -12.92 -0.85 2.86
CA GLU A 79 -14.06 -1.02 1.95
C GLU A 79 -15.21 -1.82 2.61
N LYS A 80 -14.89 -2.95 3.26
CA LYS A 80 -15.89 -3.81 3.93
C LYS A 80 -16.59 -3.11 5.09
N LYS A 81 -15.88 -2.29 5.86
CA LYS A 81 -16.34 -1.72 7.12
C LYS A 81 -16.95 -0.33 6.96
N CYS A 82 -16.39 0.49 6.06
CA CYS A 82 -16.80 1.88 5.86
C CYS A 82 -17.81 2.06 4.73
N GLY A 83 -18.00 1.07 3.85
CA GLY A 83 -18.99 1.13 2.75
C GLY A 83 -20.46 1.22 3.19
N LYS A 84 -20.76 1.01 4.48
CA LYS A 84 -22.12 1.03 5.05
C LYS A 84 -22.34 2.13 6.09
N ALA A 85 -21.33 2.95 6.37
CA ALA A 85 -21.43 3.97 7.41
C ALA A 85 -22.35 5.12 6.95
N LEU A 86 -23.39 5.43 7.73
CA LEU A 86 -24.21 6.64 7.51
C LEU A 86 -23.31 7.86 7.74
N VAL A 87 -23.26 8.75 6.76
CA VAL A 87 -22.53 10.01 6.84
C VAL A 87 -23.24 10.90 7.87
N SER A 88 -22.75 10.93 9.12
CA SER A 88 -23.03 12.02 10.05
C SER A 88 -21.93 12.15 11.10
N ASP A 89 -21.64 13.42 11.42
CA ASP A 89 -20.67 14.01 12.36
C ASP A 89 -19.20 14.24 11.94
N ASN A 90 -18.64 13.58 10.91
CA ASN A 90 -17.26 13.89 10.46
C ASN A 90 -17.07 13.88 8.93
N ALA A 91 -17.90 14.64 8.21
CA ALA A 91 -17.93 14.63 6.74
C ALA A 91 -16.58 14.92 6.07
N GLU A 92 -15.77 15.83 6.62
CA GLU A 92 -14.45 16.16 6.07
C GLU A 92 -13.44 15.01 6.26
N VAL A 93 -13.41 14.38 7.44
CA VAL A 93 -12.54 13.22 7.72
C VAL A 93 -12.94 12.04 6.82
N HIS A 94 -14.24 11.79 6.67
CA HIS A 94 -14.75 10.75 5.77
C HIS A 94 -14.39 11.04 4.31
N SER A 95 -14.52 12.29 3.87
CA SER A 95 -14.14 12.68 2.50
C SER A 95 -12.65 12.45 2.24
N LYS A 96 -11.76 12.91 3.13
CA LYS A 96 -10.31 12.71 2.98
C LYS A 96 -9.90 11.23 3.11
N ALA A 97 -10.54 10.47 3.99
CA ALA A 97 -10.33 9.03 4.10
C ALA A 97 -10.75 8.30 2.82
N ASN A 98 -11.86 8.70 2.20
CA ASN A 98 -12.29 8.14 0.92
C ASN A 98 -11.34 8.50 -0.22
N THR A 99 -10.83 9.74 -0.26
CA THR A 99 -9.78 10.13 -1.23
C THR A 99 -8.52 9.30 -1.04
N LEU A 100 -8.08 9.09 0.21
CA LEU A 100 -6.96 8.23 0.54
C LEU A 100 -7.20 6.79 0.05
N TRP A 101 -8.37 6.21 0.36
CA TRP A 101 -8.75 4.88 -0.09
C TRP A 101 -8.75 4.74 -1.62
N LEU A 102 -9.32 5.70 -2.35
CA LEU A 102 -9.31 5.70 -3.82
C LEU A 102 -7.88 5.79 -4.38
N SER A 103 -7.03 6.64 -3.80
CA SER A 103 -5.64 6.77 -4.22
C SER A 103 -4.82 5.49 -3.96
N ALA A 104 -5.04 4.83 -2.82
CA ALA A 104 -4.40 3.57 -2.48
C ALA A 104 -4.82 2.45 -3.43
N ARG A 105 -6.11 2.40 -3.80
CA ARG A 105 -6.63 1.46 -4.80
C ARG A 105 -6.03 1.67 -6.19
N ASP A 106 -5.94 2.92 -6.66
CA ASP A 106 -5.35 3.18 -7.97
C ASP A 106 -3.86 2.83 -7.98
N TYR A 107 -3.13 3.16 -6.92
CA TYR A 107 -1.73 2.75 -6.76
C TYR A 107 -1.57 1.24 -6.83
N LEU A 108 -2.29 0.46 -6.00
CA LEU A 108 -2.21 -1.00 -6.00
C LEU A 108 -2.58 -1.62 -7.34
N ARG A 109 -3.59 -1.05 -8.02
CA ARG A 109 -3.97 -1.47 -9.38
C ARG A 109 -2.82 -1.26 -10.36
N ARG A 110 -2.22 -0.07 -10.40
CA ARG A 110 -1.10 0.25 -11.30
C ARG A 110 0.16 -0.54 -10.97
N HIS A 111 0.46 -0.73 -9.69
CA HIS A 111 1.55 -1.59 -9.24
C HIS A 111 1.39 -3.01 -9.78
N SER A 112 0.18 -3.59 -9.69
CA SER A 112 -0.09 -4.94 -10.22
C SER A 112 0.02 -5.03 -11.75
N ILE A 113 -0.25 -3.93 -12.47
CA ILE A 113 -0.13 -3.87 -13.95
C ILE A 113 1.35 -3.78 -14.33
N ALA A 114 2.10 -2.88 -13.70
CA ALA A 114 3.54 -2.71 -13.91
C ALA A 114 4.31 -4.01 -13.60
N GLU A 115 3.99 -4.69 -12.50
CA GLU A 115 4.58 -6.00 -12.14
C GLU A 115 4.32 -7.07 -13.21
N LYS A 116 3.08 -7.15 -13.72
CA LYS A 116 2.73 -8.09 -14.78
C LYS A 116 3.46 -7.78 -16.09
N ALA A 117 3.52 -6.50 -16.47
CA ALA A 117 4.23 -6.05 -17.66
C ALA A 117 5.73 -6.35 -17.56
N SER A 118 6.34 -6.10 -16.39
CA SER A 118 7.73 -6.43 -16.09
C SER A 118 8.03 -7.92 -16.26
N ARG A 119 7.17 -8.81 -15.74
CA ARG A 119 7.35 -10.27 -15.86
C ARG A 119 7.16 -10.80 -17.28
N GLN A 120 6.38 -10.11 -18.12
CA GLN A 120 6.13 -10.50 -19.51
C GLN A 120 7.25 -10.05 -20.46
N LEU A 121 8.18 -9.22 -19.98
CA LEU A 121 9.34 -8.74 -20.72
C LEU A 121 10.37 -9.86 -20.92
N THR A 122 10.07 -10.78 -21.84
CA THR A 122 10.91 -11.95 -22.18
C THR A 122 11.78 -11.72 -23.42
N GLN A 123 11.49 -10.68 -24.21
CA GLN A 123 12.25 -10.29 -25.40
C GLN A 123 12.42 -8.77 -25.41
N HIS A 124 13.63 -8.31 -25.76
CA HIS A 124 14.02 -6.90 -25.82
C HIS A 124 13.40 -6.19 -27.03
N ASP A 125 12.08 -6.07 -27.01
CA ASP A 125 11.31 -5.31 -27.98
C ASP A 125 11.19 -3.85 -27.52
N ALA A 126 11.61 -2.91 -28.37
CA ALA A 126 11.64 -1.48 -28.05
C ALA A 126 10.24 -0.94 -27.76
N GLU A 127 9.21 -1.45 -28.43
CA GLU A 127 7.82 -1.07 -28.17
C GLU A 127 7.38 -1.51 -26.76
N LYS A 128 7.70 -2.75 -26.37
CA LYS A 128 7.37 -3.28 -25.03
C LYS A 128 8.13 -2.57 -23.91
N LEU A 129 9.38 -2.17 -24.17
CA LEU A 129 10.16 -1.37 -23.23
C LEU A 129 9.54 0.02 -23.03
N ASN A 130 9.05 0.64 -24.10
CA ASN A 130 8.36 1.93 -24.02
C ASN A 130 7.02 1.80 -23.28
N ASP A 131 6.25 0.75 -23.55
CA ASP A 131 5.00 0.46 -22.83
C ASP A 131 5.28 0.24 -21.33
N LEU A 132 6.32 -0.53 -21.00
CA LEU A 132 6.73 -0.77 -19.62
C LEU A 132 7.15 0.54 -18.92
N GLN A 133 7.89 1.42 -19.62
CA GLN A 133 8.25 2.73 -19.09
C GLN A 133 7.00 3.56 -18.78
N MET A 134 6.04 3.62 -19.71
CA MET A 134 4.77 4.32 -19.50
C MET A 134 4.02 3.78 -18.28
N GLU A 135 3.95 2.46 -18.10
CA GLU A 135 3.32 1.85 -16.92
C GLU A 135 4.02 2.25 -15.60
N TYR A 136 5.35 2.32 -15.59
CA TYR A 136 6.10 2.80 -14.42
C TYR A 136 5.87 4.30 -14.15
N GLU A 137 5.78 5.14 -15.17
CA GLU A 137 5.44 6.56 -15.02
C GLU A 137 4.03 6.76 -14.47
N LEU A 138 3.08 5.97 -14.95
CA LEU A 138 1.71 5.92 -14.44
C LEU A 138 1.67 5.46 -12.98
N MET A 139 2.44 4.44 -12.62
CA MET A 139 2.55 3.96 -11.24
C MET A 139 3.16 5.02 -10.32
N ALA A 140 4.24 5.69 -10.75
CA ALA A 140 4.88 6.77 -9.99
C ALA A 140 3.91 7.93 -9.75
N SER A 141 3.08 8.28 -10.74
CA SER A 141 2.04 9.30 -10.60
C SER A 141 0.98 8.92 -9.57
N ALA A 142 0.57 7.64 -9.52
CA ALA A 142 -0.37 7.16 -8.51
C ALA A 142 0.25 7.11 -7.10
N LEU A 143 1.52 6.75 -6.98
CA LEU A 143 2.26 6.82 -5.71
C LEU A 143 2.32 8.26 -5.18
N LEU A 144 2.56 9.24 -6.07
CA LEU A 144 2.54 10.66 -5.70
C LEU A 144 1.15 11.11 -5.22
N ALA A 145 0.08 10.69 -5.90
CA ALA A 145 -1.29 10.96 -5.50
C ALA A 145 -1.61 10.34 -4.12
N LEU A 146 -1.16 9.11 -3.87
CA LEU A 146 -1.27 8.45 -2.56
C LEU A 146 -0.55 9.24 -1.46
N LYS A 147 0.65 9.74 -1.74
CA LYS A 147 1.40 10.57 -0.80
C LYS A 147 0.66 11.88 -0.48
N GLN A 148 0.11 12.55 -1.48
CA GLN A 148 -0.69 13.76 -1.30
C GLN A 148 -1.95 13.51 -0.47
N ALA A 149 -2.66 12.42 -0.75
CA ALA A 149 -3.86 12.04 0.00
C ALA A 149 -3.53 11.67 1.46
N THR A 150 -2.41 10.96 1.68
CA THR A 150 -1.91 10.63 3.03
C THR A 150 -1.58 11.89 3.81
N ALA A 151 -0.88 12.86 3.19
CA ALA A 151 -0.57 14.14 3.82
C ALA A 151 -1.83 14.96 4.14
N ALA A 152 -2.81 14.97 3.24
CA ALA A 152 -4.08 15.67 3.44
C ALA A 152 -4.91 15.07 4.59
N TYR A 153 -4.89 13.74 4.74
CA TYR A 153 -5.53 13.05 5.86
C TYR A 153 -4.76 13.31 7.18
N GLY A 154 -3.43 13.20 7.17
CA GLY A 154 -2.58 13.46 8.33
C GLY A 154 -2.66 14.91 8.85
N ALA A 155 -2.96 15.88 7.99
CA ALA A 155 -3.20 17.27 8.42
C ALA A 155 -4.42 17.42 9.34
N LEU A 156 -5.41 16.51 9.25
CA LEU A 156 -6.57 16.51 10.13
C LEU A 156 -6.32 15.78 11.47
N ARG A 157 -5.27 14.94 11.55
CA ARG A 157 -4.94 14.15 12.74
C ARG A 157 -3.42 14.18 12.99
N PRO A 158 -2.90 15.23 13.63
CA PRO A 158 -1.46 15.40 13.89
C PRO A 158 -0.90 14.46 14.96
N GLU A 159 -1.75 13.69 15.65
CA GLU A 159 -1.34 12.65 16.62
C GLU A 159 -0.54 11.49 15.97
N TYR A 160 -0.39 11.50 14.63
CA TYR A 160 0.23 10.44 13.84
C TYR A 160 1.38 10.92 12.94
N LYS A 161 2.00 12.07 13.23
CA LYS A 161 3.26 12.50 12.59
C LYS A 161 4.48 11.86 13.24
#